data_AF-A0A8J2S9P3-F1
#
_entry.id   AF-A0A8J2S9P3-F1
#
_cell.length_a   1.000
_cell.length_b   1.000
_cell.length_c   1.000
_cell.angle_alpha   90.00
_cell.angle_beta   90.00
_cell.angle_gamma   90.00
#
_symmetry.space_group_name_H-M   'P 1'
#
loop_
_entity.id
_entity.type
_entity.pdbx_description
1 polymer ?
#
loop_
_entity_poly.entity_id
_entity_poly.type
_entity_poly.pdbx_seq_one_letter_code
_entity_poly.pdbx_strand_id
1 'polypeptide(L)'
;MSLLNVEAILRIGACGCFIGHGWIAAFKLEFSGWKKFLFSAGFSEAEAHVLMPIIGWMDVLLALATLIRPVELFSAWMAAWAFSTALVRPFSAGAARAFAPMSDNALWGFVERAANWACPLALLCLQKADGYEAADITGLGSYLAPLDALNTDKDLATLFKYICIMVCVVWAPVPLLRARGKNKSA
;
A
#
# COMPACT_ATOMS: atom_id res chain seq x y z
N MET A 1 -27.14 -15.24 -1.61
CA MET A 1 -25.69 -15.28 -1.90
C MET A 1 -24.99 -15.33 -0.54
N SER A 2 -24.19 -16.34 -0.24
CA SER A 2 -23.48 -16.38 1.06
C SER A 2 -22.38 -15.31 1.08
N LEU A 3 -22.11 -14.72 2.25
CA LEU A 3 -21.03 -13.73 2.43
C LEU A 3 -19.66 -14.29 2.02
N LEU A 4 -19.46 -15.60 2.19
CA LEU A 4 -18.30 -16.36 1.73
C LEU A 4 -18.00 -16.15 0.23
N ASN A 5 -19.04 -16.03 -0.60
CA ASN A 5 -18.86 -15.83 -2.04
C ASN A 5 -18.43 -14.38 -2.37
N VAL A 6 -18.89 -13.40 -1.60
CA VAL A 6 -18.54 -11.98 -1.81
C VAL A 6 -17.10 -11.71 -1.35
N GLU A 7 -16.72 -12.24 -0.19
CA GLU A 7 -15.36 -12.13 0.33
C GLU A 7 -14.33 -12.75 -0.64
N ALA A 8 -14.60 -13.95 -1.17
CA ALA A 8 -13.73 -14.60 -2.14
C ALA A 8 -13.53 -13.76 -3.41
N ILE A 9 -14.61 -13.16 -3.93
CA ILE A 9 -14.53 -12.26 -5.10
C ILE A 9 -13.67 -11.03 -4.77
N LEU A 10 -13.85 -10.43 -3.60
CA LEU A 10 -13.06 -9.26 -3.17
C LEU A 10 -11.58 -9.60 -2.99
N ARG A 11 -11.25 -10.78 -2.46
CA ARG A 11 -9.87 -11.28 -2.34
C ARG A 11 -9.22 -11.48 -3.70
N ILE A 12 -9.94 -12.07 -4.66
CA ILE A 12 -9.45 -12.24 -6.03
C ILE A 12 -9.20 -10.87 -6.68
N GLY A 13 -10.13 -9.93 -6.53
CA GLY A 13 -9.99 -8.57 -7.07
C GLY A 13 -8.80 -7.82 -6.46
N ALA A 14 -8.69 -7.79 -5.13
CA ALA A 14 -7.58 -7.15 -4.43
C ALA A 14 -6.23 -7.80 -4.78
N CYS A 15 -6.20 -9.14 -4.85
CA CYS A 15 -5.01 -9.89 -5.22
C CYS A 15 -4.55 -9.57 -6.64
N GLY A 16 -5.46 -9.58 -7.63
CA GLY A 16 -5.15 -9.25 -9.02
C GLY A 16 -4.57 -7.85 -9.17
N CYS A 17 -5.15 -6.85 -8.50
CA CYS A 17 -4.64 -5.48 -8.49
C CYS A 17 -3.21 -5.41 -7.92
N PHE A 18 -2.98 -5.99 -6.74
CA PHE A 18 -1.70 -5.89 -6.04
C PHE A 18 -0.60 -6.74 -6.67
N ILE A 19 -0.89 -7.95 -7.16
CA ILE A 19 0.11 -8.74 -7.91
C ILE A 19 0.52 -8.01 -9.18
N GLY A 20 -0.44 -7.49 -9.96
CA GLY A 20 -0.13 -6.79 -11.21
C GLY A 20 0.76 -5.58 -10.98
N HIS A 21 0.35 -4.68 -10.08
CA HIS A 21 1.14 -3.48 -9.75
C HIS A 21 2.47 -3.84 -9.06
N GLY A 22 2.44 -4.81 -8.15
CA GLY A 22 3.61 -5.29 -7.43
C GLY A 22 4.66 -5.86 -8.36
N TRP A 23 4.26 -6.66 -9.35
CA TRP A 23 5.17 -7.24 -10.35
C TRP A 23 5.82 -6.16 -11.22
N ILE A 24 5.03 -5.18 -11.69
CA ILE A 24 5.54 -4.05 -12.47
C ILE A 24 6.57 -3.25 -11.68
N ALA A 25 6.32 -3.02 -10.38
CA ALA A 25 7.25 -2.30 -9.49
C ALA A 25 8.49 -3.16 -9.13
N ALA A 26 8.31 -4.44 -8.83
CA ALA A 26 9.37 -5.38 -8.44
C ALA A 26 10.48 -5.45 -9.50
N PHE A 27 10.08 -5.51 -10.77
CA PHE A 27 10.98 -5.59 -11.91
C PHE A 27 11.23 -4.23 -12.59
N LYS A 28 10.71 -3.13 -12.05
CA LYS A 28 10.91 -1.77 -12.57
C LYS A 28 10.48 -1.60 -14.03
N LEU A 29 9.45 -2.32 -14.47
CA LEU A 29 8.99 -2.33 -15.88
C LEU A 29 8.47 -0.96 -16.34
N GLU A 30 7.95 -0.14 -15.41
CA GLU A 30 7.46 1.22 -15.66
C GLU A 30 8.18 2.28 -14.80
N PHE A 31 9.48 2.09 -14.56
CA PHE A 31 10.27 2.94 -13.66
C PHE A 31 10.16 4.45 -13.96
N SER A 32 10.10 4.83 -15.25
CA SER A 32 10.04 6.22 -15.70
C SER A 32 8.73 6.94 -15.31
N GLY A 33 7.62 6.21 -15.18
CA GLY A 33 6.35 6.74 -14.69
C GLY A 33 6.37 6.92 -13.18
N TRP A 34 6.86 5.90 -12.48
CA TRP A 34 6.88 5.88 -11.01
C TRP A 34 7.91 6.81 -10.37
N LYS A 35 9.06 7.04 -11.01
CA LYS A 35 10.08 7.98 -10.49
C LYS A 35 9.51 9.38 -10.27
N LYS A 36 8.57 9.83 -11.11
CA LYS A 36 7.92 11.16 -10.95
C LYS A 36 7.15 11.27 -9.63
N PHE A 37 6.48 10.20 -9.23
CA PHE A 37 5.72 10.16 -7.97
C PHE A 37 6.65 10.08 -6.77
N LEU A 38 7.69 9.24 -6.83
CA LEU A 38 8.72 9.16 -5.78
C LEU A 38 9.46 10.50 -5.62
N PHE A 39 9.77 11.20 -6.71
CA PHE A 39 10.40 12.52 -6.63
C PHE A 39 9.46 13.57 -6.04
N SER A 40 8.16 13.50 -6.33
CA SER A 40 7.16 14.35 -5.69
C SER A 40 7.05 14.11 -4.17
N ALA A 41 7.41 12.90 -3.72
CA ALA A 41 7.56 12.54 -2.31
C ALA A 41 8.96 12.82 -1.74
N GLY A 42 9.89 13.38 -2.52
CA GLY A 42 11.20 13.83 -2.05
C GLY A 42 12.34 12.81 -2.13
N PHE A 43 12.15 11.66 -2.79
CA PHE A 43 13.26 10.72 -3.02
C PHE A 43 14.16 11.16 -4.16
N SER A 44 15.43 10.81 -4.03
CA SER A 44 16.40 10.77 -5.11
C SER A 44 16.16 9.59 -6.05
N GLU A 45 16.80 9.64 -7.23
CA GLU A 45 16.77 8.54 -8.20
C GLU A 45 17.42 7.26 -7.65
N ALA A 46 18.52 7.39 -6.90
CA ALA A 46 19.19 6.26 -6.26
C ALA A 46 18.26 5.56 -5.25
N GLU A 47 17.57 6.33 -4.41
CA GLU A 47 16.59 5.79 -3.47
C GLU A 47 15.41 5.15 -4.20
N ALA A 48 14.91 5.76 -5.28
CA ALA A 48 13.82 5.18 -6.08
C ALA A 48 14.19 3.82 -6.69
N HIS A 49 15.44 3.63 -7.13
CA HIS A 49 15.94 2.36 -7.65
C HIS A 49 15.97 1.23 -6.62
N VAL A 50 16.14 1.57 -5.34
CA VAL A 50 16.12 0.63 -4.21
C VAL A 50 14.70 0.38 -3.72
N LEU A 51 13.91 1.44 -3.55
CA LEU A 51 12.57 1.37 -2.97
C LEU A 51 11.56 0.67 -3.88
N MET A 52 11.63 0.89 -5.20
CA MET A 52 10.60 0.39 -6.11
C MET A 52 10.52 -1.15 -6.12
N PRO A 53 11.63 -1.91 -6.17
CA PRO A 53 11.56 -3.36 -6.03
C PRO A 53 10.99 -3.83 -4.69
N ILE A 54 11.33 -3.15 -3.59
CA ILE A 54 10.87 -3.50 -2.24
C ILE A 54 9.36 -3.30 -2.12
N ILE A 55 8.86 -2.15 -2.59
CA ILE A 55 7.42 -1.87 -2.68
C ILE A 55 6.72 -2.94 -3.52
N GLY A 56 7.30 -3.28 -4.67
CA GLY A 56 6.71 -4.28 -5.56
C GLY A 56 6.58 -5.66 -4.94
N TRP A 57 7.63 -6.15 -4.29
CA TRP A 57 7.58 -7.43 -3.58
C TRP A 57 6.64 -7.40 -2.37
N MET A 58 6.55 -6.27 -1.65
CA MET A 58 5.57 -6.09 -0.57
C MET A 58 4.13 -6.23 -1.09
N ASP A 59 3.81 -5.60 -2.23
CA ASP A 59 2.48 -5.72 -2.84
C ASP A 59 2.16 -7.16 -3.25
N VAL A 60 3.12 -7.88 -3.84
CA VAL A 60 2.96 -9.32 -4.18
C VAL A 60 2.72 -10.18 -2.94
N LEU A 61 3.49 -9.97 -1.87
CA LEU A 61 3.36 -10.75 -0.64
C LEU A 61 1.99 -10.51 0.03
N LEU A 62 1.56 -9.26 0.13
CA LEU A 62 0.25 -8.91 0.71
C LEU A 62 -0.91 -9.45 -0.12
N ALA A 63 -0.78 -9.45 -1.45
CA ALA A 63 -1.78 -10.01 -2.35
C ALA A 63 -1.97 -11.51 -2.13
N LEU A 64 -0.86 -12.27 -2.11
CA LEU A 64 -0.88 -13.71 -1.87
C LEU A 64 -1.40 -14.04 -0.48
N ALA A 65 -0.93 -13.31 0.54
CA ALA A 65 -1.38 -13.49 1.92
C ALA A 65 -2.89 -13.27 2.04
N THR A 66 -3.41 -12.17 1.49
CA THR A 66 -4.86 -11.85 1.49
C THR A 66 -5.67 -12.85 0.67
N LEU A 67 -5.12 -13.38 -0.42
CA LEU A 67 -5.77 -14.43 -1.21
C LEU A 67 -5.89 -15.74 -0.44
N ILE A 68 -4.95 -16.07 0.45
CA ILE A 68 -5.00 -17.31 1.28
C ILE A 68 -5.84 -17.08 2.54
N ARG A 69 -5.60 -15.98 3.24
CA ARG A 69 -6.31 -15.60 4.46
C ARG A 69 -6.43 -14.09 4.56
N PRO A 70 -7.64 -13.52 4.46
CA PRO A 70 -7.81 -12.08 4.56
C PRO A 70 -7.73 -11.72 6.04
N VAL A 71 -6.66 -11.02 6.43
CA VAL A 71 -6.47 -10.49 7.78
C VAL A 71 -6.75 -8.99 7.79
N GLU A 72 -7.40 -8.48 8.83
CA GLU A 72 -7.83 -7.07 8.88
C GLU A 72 -6.69 -6.10 8.62
N LEU A 73 -5.53 -6.36 9.22
CA LEU A 73 -4.35 -5.51 9.09
C LEU A 73 -3.88 -5.40 7.63
N PHE A 74 -3.91 -6.50 6.87
CA PHE A 74 -3.49 -6.51 5.47
C PHE A 74 -4.49 -5.74 4.61
N SER A 75 -5.78 -5.98 4.79
CA SER A 75 -6.85 -5.23 4.10
C SER A 75 -6.75 -3.73 4.39
N ALA A 76 -6.54 -3.34 5.65
CA ALA A 76 -6.38 -1.94 6.06
C ALA A 76 -5.14 -1.30 5.43
N TRP A 77 -4.01 -1.99 5.44
CA TRP A 77 -2.80 -1.52 4.79
C TRP A 77 -2.98 -1.37 3.29
N MET A 78 -3.49 -2.40 2.61
CA MET A 78 -3.73 -2.40 1.17
C MET A 78 -4.67 -1.24 0.77
N ALA A 79 -5.75 -1.03 1.52
CA ALA A 79 -6.66 0.09 1.29
C ALA A 79 -5.94 1.44 1.44
N ALA A 80 -5.23 1.66 2.54
CA ALA A 80 -4.52 2.92 2.79
C ALA A 80 -3.41 3.18 1.77
N TRP A 81 -2.62 2.16 1.43
CA TRP A 81 -1.53 2.24 0.47
C TRP A 81 -2.04 2.53 -0.95
N ALA A 82 -2.98 1.73 -1.45
CA ALA A 82 -3.56 1.94 -2.78
C ALA A 82 -4.28 3.29 -2.89
N PHE A 83 -4.96 3.73 -1.82
CA PHE A 83 -5.61 5.03 -1.79
C PHE A 83 -4.59 6.17 -1.85
N SER A 84 -3.52 6.09 -1.04
CA SER A 84 -2.47 7.10 -1.02
C SER A 84 -1.74 7.21 -2.37
N THR A 85 -1.39 6.09 -2.98
CA THR A 85 -0.73 6.06 -4.29
C THR A 85 -1.65 6.53 -5.42
N ALA A 86 -2.95 6.24 -5.36
CA ALA A 86 -3.93 6.81 -6.27
C ALA A 86 -4.02 8.34 -6.10
N LEU A 87 -4.07 8.85 -4.86
CA LEU A 87 -4.16 10.28 -4.55
C LEU A 87 -2.93 11.07 -5.02
N VAL A 88 -1.73 10.49 -5.04
CA VAL A 88 -0.53 11.18 -5.54
C VAL A 88 -0.71 11.71 -6.97
N ARG A 89 -1.56 11.11 -7.80
CA ARG A 89 -1.79 11.54 -9.19
C ARG A 89 -2.38 12.97 -9.29
N PRO A 90 -3.57 13.26 -8.74
CA PRO A 90 -4.08 14.63 -8.73
C PRO A 90 -3.19 15.59 -7.94
N PHE A 91 -2.54 15.15 -6.85
CA PHE A 91 -1.69 16.04 -6.05
C PHE A 91 -0.37 16.41 -6.76
N SER A 92 0.29 15.47 -7.43
CA SER A 92 1.53 15.72 -8.18
C SER A 92 1.30 16.52 -9.46
N ALA A 93 0.08 16.49 -10.01
CA ALA A 93 -0.30 17.34 -11.13
C ALA A 93 -0.53 18.82 -10.75
N GLY A 94 -0.67 19.11 -9.45
CA GLY A 94 -0.98 20.44 -8.91
C GLY A 94 -2.48 20.78 -8.95
N ALA A 95 -2.91 21.68 -8.06
CA ALA A 95 -4.33 22.02 -7.85
C ALA A 95 -5.05 22.48 -9.14
N ALA A 96 -4.34 23.17 -10.03
CA ALA A 96 -4.89 23.65 -11.30
C ALA A 96 -5.26 22.50 -12.28
N ARG A 97 -4.48 21.41 -12.31
CA ARG A 97 -4.78 20.22 -13.13
C ARG A 97 -5.64 19.17 -12.42
N ALA A 98 -5.67 19.18 -11.09
CA ALA A 98 -6.55 18.31 -10.31
C ALA A 98 -8.04 18.56 -10.60
N PHE A 99 -8.41 19.80 -10.95
CA PHE A 99 -9.79 20.19 -11.27
C PHE A 99 -9.93 20.82 -12.66
N ALA A 100 -8.99 20.54 -13.56
CA ALA A 100 -9.04 21.01 -14.95
C ALA A 100 -10.24 20.41 -15.71
N PRO A 101 -10.61 20.99 -16.88
CA PRO A 101 -11.58 20.40 -17.80
C PRO A 101 -11.20 18.96 -18.18
N MET A 102 -12.19 18.16 -18.62
CA MET A 102 -12.09 16.70 -18.72
C MET A 102 -10.89 16.17 -19.52
N SER A 103 -10.38 16.91 -20.51
CA SER A 103 -9.21 16.52 -21.30
C SER A 103 -7.88 16.51 -20.52
N ASP A 104 -7.76 17.29 -19.44
CA ASP A 104 -6.51 17.50 -18.68
C ASP A 104 -6.64 17.16 -17.18
N ASN A 105 -7.74 16.51 -16.78
CA ASN A 105 -8.09 16.33 -15.38
C ASN A 105 -7.36 15.13 -14.74
N ALA A 106 -6.45 15.42 -13.81
CA ALA A 106 -5.65 14.42 -13.10
C ALA A 106 -6.45 13.60 -12.05
N LEU A 107 -7.67 14.04 -11.68
CA LEU A 107 -8.58 13.30 -10.82
C LEU A 107 -9.05 11.98 -11.47
N TRP A 108 -9.15 11.93 -12.79
CA TRP A 108 -9.52 10.69 -13.49
C TRP A 108 -8.52 9.57 -13.25
N GLY A 109 -7.23 9.89 -13.07
CA GLY A 109 -6.23 8.90 -12.67
C GLY A 109 -6.45 8.33 -11.27
N PHE A 110 -7.12 9.06 -10.37
CA PHE A 110 -7.56 8.55 -9.07
C PHE A 110 -8.82 7.68 -9.22
N VAL A 111 -9.81 8.15 -10.00
CA VAL A 111 -11.08 7.44 -10.24
C VAL A 111 -10.87 6.12 -10.98
N GLU A 112 -10.02 6.10 -12.01
CA GLU A 112 -9.64 4.90 -12.78
C GLU A 112 -9.01 3.82 -11.88
N ARG A 113 -8.42 4.22 -10.74
CA ARG A 113 -7.79 3.33 -9.76
C ARG A 113 -8.67 3.07 -8.53
N ALA A 114 -9.95 3.45 -8.57
CA ALA A 114 -10.88 3.24 -7.46
C ALA A 114 -10.92 1.77 -7.02
N ALA A 115 -10.92 0.82 -7.98
CA ALA A 115 -10.91 -0.61 -7.69
C ALA A 115 -9.71 -1.03 -6.82
N ASN A 116 -8.54 -0.41 -7.01
CA ASN A 116 -7.31 -0.77 -6.30
C ASN A 116 -7.44 -0.60 -4.77
N TRP A 117 -8.15 0.45 -4.32
CA TRP A 117 -8.32 0.74 -2.90
C TRP A 117 -9.71 0.35 -2.38
N ALA A 118 -10.74 0.35 -3.24
CA ALA A 118 -12.10 -0.01 -2.84
C ALA A 118 -12.25 -1.52 -2.57
N CYS A 119 -11.57 -2.40 -3.33
CA CYS A 119 -11.61 -3.84 -3.08
C CYS A 119 -11.09 -4.24 -1.69
N PRO A 120 -9.85 -3.86 -1.28
CA PRO A 120 -9.37 -4.15 0.07
C PRO A 120 -10.13 -3.39 1.16
N LEU A 121 -10.69 -2.20 0.87
CA LEU A 121 -11.55 -1.49 1.82
C LEU A 121 -12.88 -2.22 2.07
N ALA A 122 -13.52 -2.73 1.02
CA ALA A 122 -14.73 -3.54 1.14
C ALA A 122 -14.45 -4.83 1.92
N LEU A 123 -13.30 -5.46 1.66
CA LEU A 123 -12.85 -6.63 2.41
C LEU A 123 -12.66 -6.31 3.91
N LEU A 124 -12.06 -5.16 4.23
CA LEU A 124 -11.94 -4.68 5.62
C LEU A 124 -13.29 -4.47 6.29
N CYS A 125 -14.25 -3.86 5.59
CA CYS A 125 -15.59 -3.64 6.13
C CYS A 125 -16.32 -4.97 6.41
N LEU A 126 -16.19 -5.97 5.54
CA LEU A 126 -16.75 -7.30 5.78
C LEU A 126 -16.10 -7.98 6.99
N GLN A 127 -14.77 -7.94 7.09
CA GLN A 127 -14.05 -8.53 8.23
C GLN A 127 -14.53 -7.95 9.57
N LYS A 128 -14.71 -6.62 9.62
CA LYS A 128 -15.22 -5.92 10.81
C LYS A 128 -16.69 -6.21 11.11
N ALA A 129 -17.52 -6.38 10.08
CA ALA A 129 -18.96 -6.64 10.25
C ALA A 129 -19.23 -8.08 10.71
N ASP A 130 -18.47 -9.05 10.22
CA ASP A 130 -18.63 -10.47 10.53
C ASP A 130 -17.90 -10.89 11.82
N GLY A 131 -17.27 -9.95 12.53
CA GLY A 131 -16.57 -10.22 13.78
C GLY A 131 -15.45 -11.23 13.60
N TYR A 132 -14.66 -11.10 12.53
CA TYR A 132 -13.49 -11.94 12.33
C TYR A 132 -12.60 -11.86 13.58
N GLU A 133 -12.65 -12.91 14.40
CA GLU A 133 -11.66 -13.15 15.45
C GLU A 133 -10.28 -13.07 14.79
N ALA A 134 -9.39 -12.28 15.41
CA ALA A 134 -7.99 -12.19 15.01
C ALA A 134 -7.48 -13.60 14.71
N ALA A 135 -6.82 -13.76 13.56
CA ALA A 135 -6.59 -15.07 12.96
C ALA A 135 -6.22 -16.15 13.99
N ASP A 136 -7.11 -17.14 14.21
CA ASP A 136 -6.72 -18.33 14.96
C ASP A 136 -5.64 -19.07 14.15
N ILE A 137 -4.41 -18.84 14.55
CA ILE A 137 -3.15 -19.36 13.98
C ILE A 137 -2.71 -20.65 14.67
N THR A 138 -3.53 -21.24 15.55
CA THR A 138 -3.19 -22.46 16.30
C THR A 138 -2.82 -23.65 15.42
N GLY A 139 -3.35 -23.75 14.19
CA GLY A 139 -2.97 -24.78 13.20
C GLY A 139 -1.70 -24.49 12.39
N LEU A 140 -1.19 -23.25 12.44
CA LEU A 140 0.04 -22.81 11.78
C LEU A 140 1.26 -22.89 12.71
N GLY A 141 1.03 -23.03 14.03
CA GLY A 141 2.08 -23.10 15.06
C GLY A 141 3.06 -24.26 14.89
N SER A 142 2.65 -25.37 14.26
CA SER A 142 3.58 -26.48 13.98
C SER A 142 4.59 -26.17 12.88
N TYR A 143 4.24 -25.29 11.93
CA TYR A 143 5.11 -24.86 10.82
C TYR A 143 5.90 -23.58 11.15
N LEU A 144 5.44 -22.82 12.16
CA LEU A 144 6.04 -21.57 12.63
C LEU A 144 6.77 -21.71 13.96
N ALA A 145 6.92 -22.91 14.52
CA ALA A 145 7.65 -23.17 15.77
C ALA A 145 9.01 -22.46 15.91
N PRO A 146 9.82 -22.21 14.85
CA PRO A 146 11.03 -21.39 14.95
C PRO A 146 10.78 -19.88 15.10
N LEU A 147 9.62 -19.38 14.68
CA LEU A 147 9.12 -18.02 14.84
C LEU A 147 8.35 -17.83 16.17
N ASP A 148 7.90 -18.90 16.83
CA ASP A 148 7.30 -18.84 18.18
C ASP A 148 8.32 -18.48 19.28
N ALA A 149 9.62 -18.54 18.94
CA ALA A 149 10.70 -18.00 19.76
C ALA A 149 10.80 -16.46 19.68
N LEU A 150 10.09 -15.84 18.74
CA LEU A 150 9.92 -14.39 18.63
C LEU A 150 8.66 -13.97 19.39
N ASN A 151 8.75 -12.88 20.13
CA ASN A 151 7.65 -12.30 20.88
C ASN A 151 6.66 -11.68 19.90
N THR A 152 5.67 -12.46 19.45
CA THR A 152 4.78 -12.18 18.32
C THR A 152 4.09 -10.81 18.37
N ASP A 153 3.71 -10.32 19.55
CA ASP A 153 3.13 -8.97 19.72
C ASP A 153 4.16 -7.85 19.58
N LYS A 154 5.42 -8.10 19.95
CA LYS A 154 6.51 -7.13 19.78
C LYS A 154 7.15 -7.24 18.41
N ASP A 155 7.25 -8.42 17.81
CA ASP A 155 8.07 -8.66 16.63
C ASP A 155 7.32 -8.44 15.31
N LEU A 156 6.03 -8.77 15.24
CA LEU A 156 5.17 -8.30 14.14
C LEU A 156 4.85 -6.81 14.27
N ALA A 157 4.64 -6.30 15.50
CA ALA A 157 4.55 -4.86 15.71
C ALA A 157 5.88 -4.15 15.43
N THR A 158 7.03 -4.81 15.58
CA THR A 158 8.35 -4.28 15.26
C THR A 158 8.64 -4.36 13.76
N LEU A 159 8.28 -5.44 13.07
CA LEU A 159 8.33 -5.56 11.62
C LEU A 159 7.37 -4.56 10.96
N PHE A 160 6.14 -4.45 11.46
CA PHE A 160 5.16 -3.45 11.04
C PHE A 160 5.62 -2.04 11.41
N LYS A 161 6.21 -1.82 12.60
CA LYS A 161 6.89 -0.56 12.95
C LYS A 161 8.06 -0.31 12.01
N TYR A 162 8.79 -1.31 11.51
CA TYR A 162 9.86 -1.14 10.53
C TYR A 162 9.34 -0.90 9.12
N ILE A 163 8.20 -1.48 8.71
CA ILE A 163 7.51 -1.21 7.45
C ILE A 163 6.81 0.16 7.47
N CYS A 164 6.18 0.53 8.59
CA CYS A 164 5.66 1.86 8.88
C CYS A 164 6.79 2.86 9.08
N ILE A 165 7.95 2.50 9.63
CA ILE A 165 9.17 3.32 9.60
C ILE A 165 9.68 3.36 8.17
N MET A 166 9.58 2.33 7.34
CA MET A 166 9.96 2.40 5.93
C MET A 166 9.03 3.36 5.18
N VAL A 167 7.73 3.32 5.46
CA VAL A 167 6.71 4.22 4.89
C VAL A 167 6.78 5.62 5.50
N CYS A 168 7.12 5.79 6.77
CA CYS A 168 7.39 7.08 7.41
C CYS A 168 8.77 7.60 7.01
N VAL A 169 9.79 6.79 6.77
CA VAL A 169 11.06 7.22 6.15
C VAL A 169 10.80 7.60 4.70
N VAL A 170 9.79 6.97 4.07
CA VAL A 170 9.32 7.34 2.75
C VAL A 170 8.52 8.66 2.75
N TRP A 171 7.68 8.92 3.75
CA TRP A 171 6.77 10.08 3.76
C TRP A 171 7.16 11.23 4.73
N ALA A 172 8.01 10.98 5.74
CA ALA A 172 8.47 11.98 6.72
C ALA A 172 9.53 12.97 6.20
N PRO A 173 10.28 12.74 5.09
CA PRO A 173 11.10 13.80 4.52
C PRO A 173 10.26 14.96 3.98
N VAL A 174 9.00 14.72 3.60
CA VAL A 174 8.15 15.71 2.92
C VAL A 174 7.86 16.96 3.78
N PRO A 175 7.49 16.84 5.07
CA PRO A 175 7.29 18.02 5.92
C PRO A 175 8.61 18.56 6.52
N LEU A 176 9.56 17.68 6.85
CA LEU A 176 10.80 18.05 7.56
C LEU A 176 11.82 18.77 6.66
N LEU A 177 11.87 18.47 5.36
CA LEU A 177 12.73 19.18 4.40
C LEU A 177 12.16 20.56 4.02
N ARG A 178 10.82 20.73 4.01
CA ARG A 178 10.15 22.02 3.80
C ARG A 178 10.42 23.03 4.92
N ALA A 179 10.62 22.58 6.16
CA ALA A 179 10.95 23.44 7.29
C ALA A 179 12.39 24.01 7.22
N ARG A 180 13.32 23.29 6.58
CA ARG A 180 14.72 23.71 6.45
C ARG A 180 14.98 24.70 5.30
N GLY A 181 14.13 24.72 4.27
CA GLY A 181 14.28 25.61 3.12
C GLY A 181 13.88 27.08 3.38
N LYS A 182 13.08 27.34 4.42
CA LYS A 182 12.64 28.71 4.77
C LYS A 182 13.57 29.46 5.73
N ASN A 183 14.54 28.79 6.34
CA ASN A 183 15.45 29.37 7.35
C ASN A 183 16.84 29.74 6.79
N LYS A 184 16.99 29.88 5.47
CA LYS A 184 18.25 30.29 4.83
C LYS A 184 18.19 31.63 4.07
N SER A 185 17.31 32.53 4.51
CA SER A 185 17.37 33.94 4.12
C SER A 185 17.40 34.81 5.38
N ALA A 186 18.59 34.96 5.95
CA ALA A 186 19.03 36.05 6.80
C ALA A 186 20.54 36.20 6.59
#